data_AF-A0A523UCN3-F1
#
_entry.id   AF-A0A523UCN3-F1
#
_cell.length_a   1.000
_cell.length_b   1.000
_cell.length_c   1.000
_cell.angle_alpha   90.00
_cell.angle_beta   90.00
_cell.angle_gamma   90.00
#
_symmetry.space_group_name_H-M   'P 1'
#
loop_
_entity.id
_entity.type
_entity.pdbx_description
1 polymer ?
#
loop_
_entity_poly.entity_id
_entity_poly.type
_entity_poly.pdbx_seq_one_letter_code
_entity_poly.pdbx_strand_id
1 'polypeptide(L)'
;MEDRLIGTKEARRTLLTVFVLLLDEIVLVLIVLFVLWKLGIHLPLWALILLVVALGVCFFALYRLMVPILNRKQETGREGMVDLEGKVVTPLTPEGVIKVRGELWKASSTDASISTDEEVIVVGLEGLRLFVRRKNDAEQGEGVRQKDAKIIPGTGRVNHGC
;
A
#
# COMPACT_ATOMS: atom_id res chain seq x y z
N MET A 1 -15.46 -5.86 19.81
CA MET A 1 -16.53 -4.83 19.75
C MET A 1 -16.10 -3.64 18.90
N GLU A 2 -14.85 -3.64 18.42
CA GLU A 2 -14.20 -2.57 17.64
C GLU A 2 -14.48 -2.60 16.12
N ASP A 3 -14.98 -3.69 15.54
CA ASP A 3 -15.19 -3.81 14.09
C ASP A 3 -16.30 -2.89 13.55
N ARG A 4 -17.16 -2.39 14.44
CA ARG A 4 -18.27 -1.48 14.07
C ARG A 4 -17.82 -0.02 13.90
N LEU A 5 -16.60 0.35 14.32
CA LEU A 5 -16.12 1.74 14.25
C LEU A 5 -15.44 2.09 12.91
N ILE A 6 -14.89 1.10 12.19
CA ILE A 6 -14.11 1.32 10.96
C ILE A 6 -15.01 1.75 9.79
N GLY A 7 -16.19 1.12 9.63
CA GLY A 7 -17.14 1.46 8.56
C GLY A 7 -17.67 2.89 8.61
N THR A 8 -17.71 3.52 9.80
CA THR A 8 -18.24 4.89 9.95
C THR A 8 -17.26 5.98 9.52
N LYS A 9 -15.95 5.70 9.46
CA LYS A 9 -14.93 6.71 9.09
C LYS A 9 -14.88 6.91 7.57
N GLU A 10 -14.91 5.82 6.82
CA GLU A 10 -14.99 5.82 5.36
C GLU A 10 -16.31 6.48 4.90
N ALA A 11 -17.44 6.06 5.49
CA ALA A 11 -18.75 6.65 5.19
C ALA A 11 -18.79 8.14 5.52
N ARG A 12 -18.25 8.58 6.67
CA ARG A 12 -18.21 10.01 7.01
C ARG A 12 -17.32 10.82 6.07
N ARG A 13 -16.18 10.28 5.62
CA ARG A 13 -15.35 10.96 4.62
C ARG A 13 -16.07 11.12 3.30
N THR A 14 -16.70 10.06 2.80
CA THR A 14 -17.48 10.12 1.55
C THR A 14 -18.67 11.06 1.69
N LEU A 15 -19.38 11.00 2.81
CA LEU A 15 -20.55 11.85 3.07
C LEU A 15 -20.13 13.32 3.23
N LEU A 16 -19.01 13.62 3.89
CA LEU A 16 -18.45 14.98 3.96
C LEU A 16 -18.03 15.50 2.59
N THR A 17 -17.37 14.69 1.76
CA THR A 17 -16.99 15.09 0.40
C THR A 17 -18.22 15.36 -0.46
N VAL A 18 -19.22 14.47 -0.44
CA VAL A 18 -20.48 14.65 -1.16
C VAL A 18 -21.23 15.88 -0.64
N PHE A 19 -21.23 16.09 0.67
CA PHE A 19 -21.86 17.26 1.29
C PHE A 19 -21.17 18.56 0.91
N VAL A 20 -19.84 18.60 0.88
CA VAL A 20 -19.05 19.74 0.42
C VAL A 20 -19.32 20.01 -1.08
N LEU A 21 -19.40 18.96 -1.91
CA LEU A 21 -19.76 19.08 -3.32
C LEU A 21 -21.18 19.62 -3.53
N LEU A 22 -22.14 19.19 -2.71
CA LEU A 22 -23.51 19.69 -2.76
C LEU A 22 -23.62 21.14 -2.25
N LEU A 23 -22.83 21.51 -1.25
CA LEU A 23 -22.79 22.87 -0.72
C LEU A 23 -22.23 23.87 -1.73
N ASP A 24 -21.19 23.51 -2.47
CA ASP A 24 -20.57 24.40 -3.46
C ASP A 24 -21.57 24.82 -4.55
N GLU A 25 -22.35 23.87 -5.05
CA GLU A 25 -23.42 24.12 -6.03
C GLU A 25 -24.50 25.07 -5.47
N ILE A 26 -24.92 24.87 -4.21
CA ILE A 26 -25.90 25.75 -3.56
C ILE A 26 -25.33 27.17 -3.41
N VAL A 27 -24.08 27.29 -2.97
CA VAL A 27 -23.40 28.58 -2.80
C VAL A 27 -23.27 29.30 -4.15
N LEU A 28 -22.89 28.58 -5.20
CA LEU A 28 -22.78 29.12 -6.55
C LEU A 28 -24.14 29.64 -7.05
N VAL A 29 -25.22 28.86 -6.90
CA VAL A 29 -26.57 29.27 -7.29
C VAL A 29 -27.01 30.51 -6.51
N LEU A 30 -26.73 30.58 -5.21
CA LEU A 30 -27.04 31.75 -4.37
C LEU A 30 -26.23 32.98 -4.78
N ILE A 31 -24.94 32.84 -5.07
CA ILE A 31 -24.09 33.93 -5.54
C ILE A 31 -24.62 34.48 -6.86
N VAL A 32 -24.93 33.60 -7.82
CA VAL A 32 -25.48 34.01 -9.12
C VAL A 32 -26.81 34.72 -8.91
N LEU A 33 -27.74 34.17 -8.13
CA LEU A 33 -29.02 34.80 -7.83
C LEU A 33 -28.86 36.17 -7.14
N PHE A 34 -27.93 36.28 -6.20
CA PHE A 34 -27.63 37.52 -5.49
C PHE A 34 -27.05 38.59 -6.41
N VAL A 35 -26.08 38.22 -7.26
CA VAL A 35 -25.49 39.11 -8.28
C VAL A 35 -26.56 39.60 -9.26
N LEU A 36 -27.45 38.71 -9.71
CA LEU A 36 -28.58 39.05 -10.59
C LEU A 36 -29.53 40.05 -9.95
N TRP A 37 -29.90 39.81 -8.68
CA TRP A 37 -30.74 40.73 -7.93
C TRP A 37 -30.10 42.11 -7.78
N LYS A 38 -28.78 42.16 -7.54
CA LYS A 38 -28.01 43.41 -7.39
C LYS A 38 -27.84 44.17 -8.71
N LEU A 39 -27.76 43.48 -9.84
CA LEU A 39 -27.61 44.10 -11.16
C LEU A 39 -28.94 44.53 -11.80
N GLY A 40 -30.10 44.06 -11.33
CA GLY A 40 -31.41 44.44 -11.87
C GLY A 40 -31.63 43.95 -13.32
N ILE A 41 -30.82 42.99 -13.76
CA ILE A 41 -30.87 42.43 -15.12
C ILE A 41 -31.78 41.20 -15.09
N HIS A 42 -32.81 41.19 -15.93
CA HIS A 42 -33.58 39.99 -16.25
C HIS A 42 -32.70 39.03 -17.05
N LEU A 43 -31.83 38.28 -16.37
CA LEU A 43 -31.02 37.27 -17.01
C LEU A 43 -31.94 36.16 -17.50
N PRO A 44 -31.90 35.82 -18.79
CA PRO A 44 -32.79 34.81 -19.32
C PRO A 44 -32.32 33.43 -18.84
N LEU A 45 -33.27 32.57 -18.47
CA LEU A 45 -33.02 31.29 -17.80
C LEU A 45 -32.01 30.39 -18.55
N TRP A 46 -31.90 30.52 -19.87
CA TRP A 46 -30.94 29.76 -20.68
C TRP A 46 -29.47 30.09 -20.37
N ALA A 47 -29.14 31.35 -20.04
CA ALA A 47 -27.78 31.72 -19.67
C ALA A 47 -27.38 31.15 -18.30
N LEU A 48 -28.34 31.11 -17.36
CA LEU A 48 -28.17 30.46 -16.07
C LEU A 48 -27.92 28.95 -16.23
N ILE A 49 -28.75 28.29 -17.05
CA ILE A 49 -28.63 26.86 -17.33
C ILE A 49 -27.26 26.56 -17.97
N LEU A 50 -26.82 27.36 -18.95
CA LEU A 50 -25.50 27.18 -19.56
C LEU A 50 -24.35 27.30 -18.57
N LEU A 51 -24.42 28.28 -17.66
CA LEU A 51 -23.39 28.47 -16.64
C LEU A 51 -23.31 27.27 -15.67
N VAL A 52 -24.47 26.81 -15.17
CA VAL A 52 -24.54 25.64 -14.27
C VAL A 52 -24.03 24.38 -14.98
N VAL A 53 -24.42 24.17 -16.23
CA VAL A 53 -23.96 23.02 -17.02
C VAL A 53 -22.44 23.09 -17.25
N ALA A 54 -21.90 24.25 -17.61
CA ALA A 54 -20.47 24.43 -17.83
C ALA A 54 -19.66 24.13 -16.57
N LEU A 55 -20.13 24.60 -15.41
CA LEU A 55 -19.48 24.37 -14.13
C LEU A 55 -19.58 22.90 -13.70
N GLY A 56 -20.75 22.28 -13.81
CA GLY A 56 -20.92 20.85 -13.54
C GLY A 56 -20.01 19.96 -14.41
N VAL A 57 -19.85 20.30 -15.69
CA VAL A 57 -18.90 19.59 -16.59
C VAL A 57 -17.45 19.79 -16.13
N CYS A 58 -17.08 21.02 -15.75
CA CYS A 58 -15.74 21.32 -15.24
C CYS A 58 -15.43 20.51 -13.97
N PHE A 59 -16.34 20.51 -12.99
CA PHE A 59 -16.20 19.73 -11.77
C PHE A 59 -16.15 18.22 -12.03
N PHE A 60 -16.99 17.71 -12.93
CA PHE A 60 -16.97 16.29 -13.30
C PHE A 60 -15.63 15.89 -13.93
N ALA A 61 -15.09 16.72 -14.82
CA ALA A 61 -13.78 16.51 -15.42
C ALA A 61 -12.66 16.53 -14.36
N LEU A 62 -12.69 17.50 -13.45
CA LEU A 62 -11.74 17.59 -12.35
C LEU A 62 -11.83 16.38 -11.42
N TYR A 63 -13.03 15.92 -11.07
CA TYR A 63 -13.23 14.70 -10.28
C TYR A 63 -12.62 13.47 -10.96
N ARG A 64 -12.91 13.27 -12.26
CA ARG A 64 -12.32 12.19 -13.08
C ARG A 64 -10.79 12.22 -13.10
N LEU A 65 -10.19 13.40 -13.12
CA LEU A 65 -8.73 13.58 -13.10
C LEU A 65 -8.14 13.40 -11.69
N MET A 66 -8.87 13.80 -10.64
CA MET A 66 -8.39 13.77 -9.25
C MET A 66 -8.37 12.35 -8.67
N VAL A 67 -9.38 11.54 -9.00
CA VAL A 67 -9.52 10.14 -8.52
C VAL A 67 -8.25 9.30 -8.76
N PRO A 68 -7.67 9.24 -9.97
CA PRO A 68 -6.45 8.45 -10.19
C PRO A 68 -5.22 9.04 -9.48
N ILE A 69 -5.16 10.37 -9.29
CA ILE A 69 -4.03 11.03 -8.62
C ILE A 69 -4.04 10.75 -7.11
N LEU A 70 -5.22 10.71 -6.48
CA LEU A 70 -5.35 10.42 -5.06
C LEU A 70 -5.10 8.93 -4.76
N ASN A 71 -5.55 8.02 -5.63
CA ASN A 71 -5.24 6.59 -5.49
C ASN A 71 -3.75 6.30 -5.68
N ARG A 72 -3.05 6.98 -6.59
CA ARG A 72 -1.60 6.80 -6.75
C ARG A 72 -0.75 7.32 -5.59
N LYS A 73 -1.30 8.14 -4.70
CA LYS A 73 -0.57 8.66 -3.53
C LYS A 73 -0.64 7.77 -2.28
N GLN A 74 -1.44 6.71 -2.27
CA GLN A 74 -1.50 5.74 -1.16
C GLN A 74 -0.60 4.51 -1.41
N GLU A 75 -0.20 4.25 -2.65
CA GLU A 75 0.56 3.03 -3.00
C GLU A 75 2.08 3.19 -2.91
N THR A 76 2.58 4.43 -2.95
CA THR A 76 4.03 4.70 -2.91
C THR A 76 4.73 4.33 -1.58
N GLY A 77 3.98 4.10 -0.50
CA GLY A 77 4.54 3.65 0.78
C GLY A 77 4.51 2.14 0.99
N ARG A 78 3.40 1.48 0.62
CA ARG A 78 3.16 0.05 0.92
C ARG A 78 3.77 -0.87 -0.13
N GLU A 79 3.58 -0.56 -1.41
CA GLU A 79 4.01 -1.43 -2.52
C GLU A 79 5.50 -1.23 -2.86
N GLY A 80 6.03 -0.03 -2.61
CA GLY A 80 7.44 0.26 -2.85
C GLY A 80 8.42 -0.40 -1.88
N MET A 81 7.92 -0.98 -0.78
CA MET A 81 8.72 -1.64 0.26
C MET A 81 8.60 -3.16 0.31
N VAL A 82 7.50 -3.71 -0.22
CA VAL A 82 7.33 -5.17 -0.33
C VAL A 82 8.33 -5.71 -1.35
N ASP A 83 8.88 -6.89 -1.09
CA ASP A 83 9.92 -7.55 -1.89
C ASP A 83 11.29 -6.87 -1.88
N LEU A 84 11.48 -5.86 -1.01
CA LEU A 84 12.81 -5.30 -0.78
C LEU A 84 13.63 -6.18 0.16
N GLU A 85 14.91 -6.31 -0.20
CA GLU A 85 15.92 -6.91 0.64
C GLU A 85 16.40 -5.89 1.69
N GLY A 86 16.46 -6.34 2.93
CA GLY A 86 16.93 -5.58 4.08
C GLY A 86 17.98 -6.33 4.87
N LYS A 87 18.82 -5.59 5.59
CA LYS A 87 19.83 -6.17 6.48
C LYS A 87 19.45 -5.92 7.93
N VAL A 88 19.49 -6.95 8.76
CA VAL A 88 19.18 -6.82 10.19
C VAL A 88 20.28 -6.04 10.91
N VAL A 89 19.91 -4.94 11.57
CA VAL A 89 20.83 -4.14 12.39
C VAL A 89 20.70 -4.49 13.87
N THR A 90 19.47 -4.73 14.31
CA THR A 90 19.14 -5.17 15.68
C THR A 90 18.39 -6.49 15.57
N PRO A 91 18.76 -7.53 16.35
CA PRO A 91 18.16 -8.85 16.23
C PRO A 91 16.64 -8.77 16.41
N LEU A 92 15.89 -9.48 15.57
CA LEU A 92 14.43 -9.51 15.64
C LEU A 92 14.00 -10.62 16.58
N THR A 93 13.55 -10.25 17.78
CA THR A 93 12.99 -11.17 18.79
C THR A 93 11.81 -10.55 19.53
N PRO A 94 10.58 -10.52 18.98
CA PRO A 94 10.18 -10.66 17.57
C PRO A 94 10.27 -9.33 16.81
N GLU A 95 10.50 -8.21 17.50
CA GLU A 95 10.70 -6.89 16.94
C GLU A 95 12.19 -6.53 16.91
N GLY A 96 12.60 -5.79 15.90
CA GLY A 96 13.96 -5.28 15.75
C GLY A 96 14.04 -4.15 14.74
N VAL A 97 15.24 -3.87 14.26
CA VAL A 97 15.51 -2.80 13.31
C VAL A 97 16.27 -3.39 12.13
N ILE A 98 15.79 -3.08 10.94
CA ILE A 98 16.43 -3.47 9.67
C ILE A 98 16.84 -2.23 8.90
N LYS A 99 17.83 -2.38 8.03
CA LYS A 99 18.24 -1.36 7.09
C LYS A 99 17.76 -1.74 5.70
N VAL A 100 16.89 -0.93 5.11
CA VAL A 100 16.33 -1.11 3.76
C VAL A 100 16.60 0.16 2.96
N ARG A 101 17.19 0.03 1.76
CA ARG A 101 17.55 1.17 0.89
C ARG A 101 18.35 2.29 1.57
N GLY A 102 19.13 1.96 2.62
CA GLY A 102 19.92 2.93 3.37
C GLY A 102 19.24 3.53 4.60
N GLU A 103 17.95 3.25 4.82
CA GLU A 103 17.15 3.77 5.94
C GLU A 103 16.91 2.72 7.02
N LEU A 104 16.80 3.14 8.29
CA LEU A 104 16.51 2.28 9.43
C LEU A 104 15.00 2.18 9.65
N TRP A 105 14.47 0.97 9.57
CA TRP A 105 13.05 0.68 9.72
C TRP A 105 12.80 -0.28 10.87
N LYS A 106 11.72 -0.04 11.62
CA LYS A 106 11.23 -1.01 12.61
C LYS A 106 10.61 -2.18 11.88
N ALA A 107 11.05 -3.37 12.22
CA ALA A 107 10.54 -4.59 11.62
C ALA A 107 10.14 -5.61 12.68
N SER A 108 9.18 -6.44 12.33
CA SER A 108 8.78 -7.62 13.07
C SER A 108 9.05 -8.86 12.22
N SER A 109 9.69 -9.85 12.81
CA SER A 109 9.85 -11.16 12.17
C SER A 109 8.51 -11.88 12.18
N THR A 110 8.09 -12.41 11.03
CA THR A 110 6.97 -13.35 10.95
C THR A 110 7.42 -14.78 11.26
N ASP A 111 8.72 -15.05 11.13
CA ASP A 111 9.37 -16.34 11.42
C ASP A 111 10.15 -16.29 12.75
N ALA A 112 10.91 -17.35 13.04
CA ALA A 112 11.78 -17.47 14.20
C ALA A 112 12.79 -16.31 14.34
N SER A 113 13.44 -16.20 15.51
CA SER A 113 14.38 -15.11 15.82
C SER A 113 15.43 -14.91 14.72
N ILE A 114 15.54 -13.71 14.17
CA ILE A 114 16.51 -13.37 13.12
C ILE A 114 17.70 -12.66 13.76
N SER A 115 18.91 -13.16 13.54
CA SER A 115 20.12 -12.60 14.14
C SER A 115 20.59 -11.34 13.41
N THR A 116 21.42 -10.56 14.08
CA THR A 116 22.05 -9.37 13.50
C THR A 116 22.86 -9.75 12.25
N ASP A 117 22.84 -8.87 11.26
CA ASP A 117 23.57 -9.00 9.98
C ASP A 117 22.94 -9.96 8.95
N GLU A 118 21.83 -10.64 9.28
CA GLU A 118 21.11 -11.50 8.32
C GLU A 118 20.35 -10.68 7.25
N GLU A 119 20.20 -11.28 6.06
CA GLU A 119 19.38 -10.77 4.97
C GLU A 119 17.93 -11.23 5.11
N VAL A 120 17.01 -10.27 5.00
CA VAL A 120 15.57 -10.50 5.12
C VAL A 120 14.82 -9.87 3.96
N ILE A 121 13.68 -10.45 3.61
CA ILE A 121 12.78 -9.92 2.58
C ILE A 121 11.53 -9.37 3.26
N VAL A 122 11.14 -8.16 2.87
CA VAL A 122 9.91 -7.51 3.36
C VAL A 122 8.69 -8.17 2.72
N VAL A 123 7.85 -8.80 3.55
CA VAL A 123 6.60 -9.47 3.13
C VAL A 123 5.39 -8.55 3.23
N GLY A 124 5.49 -7.47 4.00
CA GLY A 124 4.36 -6.56 4.21
C GLY A 124 4.72 -5.33 5.02
N LEU A 125 3.81 -4.35 5.00
CA LEU A 125 3.92 -3.11 5.76
C LEU A 125 2.58 -2.81 6.45
N GLU A 126 2.62 -2.65 7.78
CA GLU A 126 1.48 -2.25 8.60
C GLU A 126 1.81 -0.99 9.40
N GLY A 127 1.19 0.13 9.00
CA GLY A 127 1.46 1.43 9.57
C GLY A 127 2.90 1.91 9.31
N LEU A 128 3.74 1.83 10.34
CA LEU A 128 5.17 2.19 10.32
C LEU A 128 6.08 1.01 10.69
N ARG A 129 5.53 -0.22 10.65
CA ARG A 129 6.25 -1.46 10.95
C ARG A 129 6.30 -2.33 9.69
N LEU A 130 7.49 -2.86 9.40
CA LEU A 130 7.70 -3.82 8.32
C LEU A 130 7.57 -5.24 8.85
N PHE A 131 6.93 -6.11 8.09
CA PHE A 131 6.98 -7.56 8.32
C PHE A 131 8.04 -8.14 7.41
N VAL A 132 8.91 -8.97 7.98
CA VAL A 132 10.03 -9.57 7.26
C VAL A 132 10.12 -11.07 7.50
N ARG A 133 10.61 -11.78 6.49
CA ARG A 133 10.98 -13.20 6.54
C ARG A 133 12.46 -13.38 6.21
N ARG A 134 13.07 -14.49 6.62
CA ARG A 134 14.44 -14.81 6.23
C ARG A 134 14.49 -15.14 4.73
N LYS A 135 15.51 -14.62 4.03
CA LYS A 135 15.72 -14.90 2.59
C LYS A 135 15.97 -16.40 2.33
N ASN A 136 16.64 -17.08 3.27
CA ASN A 136 17.00 -18.50 3.15
C ASN A 136 15.81 -19.47 3.14
N ASP A 137 14.61 -19.01 3.51
CA ASP A 137 13.39 -19.82 3.52
C ASP A 137 12.68 -19.76 2.15
N ALA A 138 12.97 -18.74 1.33
CA ALA A 138 12.47 -18.63 -0.04
C ALA A 138 13.20 -19.57 -1.02
N GLU A 139 14.46 -19.92 -0.74
CA GLU A 139 15.24 -20.89 -1.53
C GLU A 139 15.01 -22.35 -1.11
N GLN A 140 14.38 -22.60 0.05
CA GLN A 140 14.14 -23.95 0.57
C GLN A 140 12.82 -24.60 0.13
N GLY A 141 12.08 -23.96 -0.79
CA GLY A 141 10.89 -24.53 -1.44
C GLY A 141 11.17 -25.43 -2.65
N GLU A 142 12.42 -25.49 -3.17
CA GLU A 142 12.74 -26.15 -4.44
C GLU A 142 13.96 -27.09 -4.37
N GLY A 143 14.24 -27.68 -3.21
CA GLY A 143 15.49 -28.42 -3.00
C GLY A 143 15.49 -29.54 -1.95
N VAL A 144 14.39 -30.30 -1.79
CA VAL A 144 14.41 -31.55 -1.00
C VAL A 144 13.94 -32.73 -1.86
N ARG A 145 14.84 -33.22 -2.72
CA ARG A 145 14.96 -34.65 -3.04
C ARG A 145 16.32 -34.91 -3.70
N GLN A 146 16.95 -36.01 -3.29
CA GLN A 146 18.20 -36.60 -3.84
C GLN A 146 19.53 -36.20 -3.17
N LYS A 147 19.72 -36.55 -1.89
CA LYS A 147 21.06 -36.77 -1.32
C LYS A 147 21.13 -38.01 -0.43
N ASP A 148 20.67 -39.16 -0.92
CA ASP A 148 20.96 -40.45 -0.28
C ASP A 148 21.33 -41.48 -1.35
N ALA A 149 22.63 -41.63 -1.60
CA ALA A 149 23.29 -42.90 -1.99
C ALA A 149 24.72 -42.64 -2.50
N LYS A 150 25.60 -42.10 -1.66
CA LYS A 150 27.02 -42.43 -1.80
C LYS A 150 27.73 -42.23 -0.48
N ILE A 151 27.98 -43.33 0.25
CA ILE A 151 29.22 -43.69 0.95
C ILE A 151 29.00 -45.09 1.56
N ILE A 152 29.71 -46.11 1.07
CA ILE A 152 30.43 -47.07 1.93
C ILE A 152 31.77 -47.36 1.24
N PRO A 153 32.93 -47.08 1.88
CA PRO A 153 34.24 -47.52 1.42
C PRO A 153 34.67 -48.79 2.18
N GLY A 154 35.59 -49.57 1.60
CA GLY A 154 36.44 -50.46 2.40
C GLY A 154 36.73 -51.84 1.81
N THR A 155 37.91 -51.96 1.19
CA THR A 155 38.95 -52.97 1.44
C THR A 155 38.62 -54.47 1.46
N GLY A 156 39.34 -55.25 0.64
CA GLY A 156 39.53 -56.69 0.87
C GLY A 156 40.14 -57.47 -0.29
N ARG A 157 41.46 -57.68 -0.24
CA ARG A 157 42.29 -58.60 -1.04
C ARG A 157 41.69 -60.04 -1.01
N VAL A 158 41.83 -60.89 -2.04
CA VAL A 158 42.78 -62.04 -2.08
C VAL A 158 42.58 -62.85 -3.38
N ASN A 159 43.71 -63.41 -3.81
CA ASN A 159 44.08 -64.19 -4.98
C ASN A 159 43.55 -65.65 -4.98
N HIS A 160 43.74 -66.35 -6.12
CA HIS A 160 43.81 -67.81 -6.40
C HIS A 160 43.00 -68.07 -7.68
N GLY A 161 43.56 -68.45 -8.83
CA GLY A 161 44.65 -69.40 -9.06
C GLY A 161 44.05 -70.79 -9.27
N CYS A 162 43.85 -71.18 -10.53
CA CYS A 162 43.82 -72.55 -11.04
C CYS A 162 43.87 -72.49 -12.58
#